data_AF-A0A2G5U6B4-F1
#
_entry.id   AF-A0A2G5U6B4-F1
#
_cell.length_a   1.000
_cell.length_b   1.000
_cell.length_c   1.000
_cell.angle_alpha   90.00
_cell.angle_beta   90.00
_cell.angle_gamma   90.00
#
_symmetry.space_group_name_H-M   'P 1'
#
loop_
_entity.id
_entity.type
_entity.pdbx_description
1 polymer ?
#
loop_
_entity_poly.entity_id
_entity_poly.type
_entity_poly.pdbx_seq_one_letter_code
_entity_poly.pdbx_strand_id
1 'polypeptide(L)'
;MTTEFLNEERDLPLPRQKKGIDHTQTEPVRGYFGVKDIFAFENVGFTRSSEGKRYLVCGECEQGPVGFVDTLTQMNYVTPERLAVQQTTNSPVEN
;
A
#
# COMPACT_ATOMS: atom_id res chain seq x y z
N MET A 1 3.01 -15.62 0.87
CA MET A 1 2.24 -16.04 -0.32
C MET A 1 1.31 -14.90 -0.69
N THR A 2 1.57 -14.22 -1.81
CA THR A 2 0.68 -13.20 -2.39
C THR A 2 -0.53 -13.90 -2.99
N THR A 3 -1.72 -13.43 -2.64
CA THR A 3 -2.99 -13.99 -3.08
C THR A 3 -3.65 -13.00 -4.03
N GLU A 4 -3.62 -13.33 -5.31
CA GLU A 4 -4.38 -12.72 -6.41
C GLU A 4 -4.19 -11.21 -6.65
N PHE A 5 -4.19 -10.84 -7.93
CA PHE A 5 -4.17 -9.43 -8.34
C PHE A 5 -5.60 -8.94 -8.50
N LEU A 6 -5.94 -7.88 -7.77
CA LEU A 6 -7.22 -7.20 -7.81
C LEU A 6 -7.14 -6.03 -8.78
N ASN A 7 -7.74 -6.16 -9.96
CA ASN A 7 -7.81 -5.09 -10.97
C ASN A 7 -9.00 -4.16 -10.73
N GLU A 8 -9.07 -3.56 -9.54
CA GLU A 8 -10.11 -2.62 -9.14
C GLU A 8 -9.52 -1.23 -8.93
N GLU A 9 -10.37 -0.21 -9.03
CA GLU A 9 -10.05 1.17 -8.67
C GLU A 9 -10.67 1.49 -7.32
N ARG A 10 -9.91 2.16 -6.45
CA ARG A 10 -10.38 2.62 -5.13
C ARG A 10 -9.79 3.97 -4.79
N ASP A 11 -10.58 4.79 -4.09
CA ASP A 11 -10.12 6.06 -3.53
C ASP A 11 -9.22 5.82 -2.32
N LEU A 12 -7.94 6.16 -2.45
CA LEU A 12 -6.99 6.17 -1.34
C LEU A 12 -6.68 7.61 -0.92
N PRO A 13 -6.46 7.86 0.38
CA PRO A 13 -5.95 9.16 0.84
C PRO A 13 -4.72 9.57 0.04
N LEU A 14 -4.62 10.86 -0.28
CA LEU A 14 -3.40 11.42 -0.85
C LEU A 14 -2.22 11.13 0.08
N PRO A 15 -1.04 10.77 -0.45
CA PRO A 15 0.14 10.54 0.37
C PRO A 15 0.52 11.72 1.26
N ARG A 16 0.11 12.93 0.87
CA ARG A 16 0.28 14.16 1.64
C ARG A 16 -1.01 14.96 1.65
N GLN A 17 -1.55 15.16 2.84
CA GLN A 17 -2.73 16.01 3.06
C GLN A 17 -2.32 17.50 3.10
N LYS A 18 -3.15 18.38 2.51
CA LYS A 18 -2.95 19.84 2.62
C LYS A 18 -3.41 20.33 3.99
N LYS A 19 -2.67 21.29 4.57
CA LYS A 19 -3.06 21.93 5.83
C LYS A 19 -4.29 22.81 5.62
N GLY A 20 -5.19 22.83 6.62
CA GLY A 20 -6.38 23.69 6.61
C GLY A 20 -7.57 23.13 5.84
N ILE A 21 -7.53 21.85 5.45
CA ILE A 21 -8.68 21.13 4.89
C ILE A 21 -9.30 20.28 6.00
N ASP A 22 -10.64 20.33 6.10
CA ASP A 22 -11.44 19.66 7.14
C ASP A 22 -11.80 18.21 6.83
N HIS A 23 -11.53 17.76 5.60
CA HIS A 23 -11.76 16.41 5.12
C HIS A 23 -10.49 15.78 4.58
N THR A 24 -10.47 14.44 4.54
CA THR A 24 -9.36 13.68 3.94
C THR A 24 -9.48 13.75 2.42
N GLN A 25 -8.45 14.25 1.77
CA GLN A 25 -8.36 14.26 0.31
C GLN A 25 -7.95 12.87 -0.18
N THR A 26 -8.58 12.40 -1.25
CA THR A 26 -8.33 11.10 -1.88
C THR A 26 -8.04 11.23 -3.37
N GLU A 27 -7.47 10.18 -3.96
CA GLU A 27 -7.33 9.99 -5.40
C GLU A 27 -7.68 8.54 -5.79
N PRO A 28 -8.19 8.31 -7.01
CA PRO A 28 -8.43 6.97 -7.52
C PRO A 28 -7.08 6.29 -7.80
N VAL A 29 -6.94 5.06 -7.30
CA VAL A 29 -5.74 4.23 -7.49
C VAL A 29 -6.17 2.84 -7.93
N ARG A 30 -5.51 2.29 -8.94
CA ARG A 30 -5.91 1.03 -9.57
C ARG A 30 -4.88 -0.08 -9.33
N GLY A 31 -5.38 -1.31 -9.19
CA GLY A 31 -4.54 -2.50 -9.16
C GLY A 31 -3.90 -2.75 -7.79
N TYR A 32 -4.14 -3.93 -7.25
CA TYR A 32 -3.65 -4.30 -5.91
C TYR A 32 -3.20 -5.75 -5.84
N PHE A 33 -2.10 -6.00 -5.13
CA PHE A 33 -1.68 -7.34 -4.73
C PHE A 33 -2.18 -7.63 -3.33
N GLY A 34 -2.95 -8.71 -3.18
CA GLY A 34 -3.39 -9.21 -1.89
C GLY A 34 -2.28 -9.95 -1.16
N VAL A 35 -2.13 -9.68 0.13
CA VAL A 35 -1.21 -10.35 1.05
C VAL A 35 -1.95 -10.67 2.33
N LYS A 36 -2.19 -11.96 2.56
CA LYS A 36 -2.95 -12.42 3.73
C LYS A 36 -2.17 -12.29 5.03
N ASP A 37 -0.89 -12.65 4.99
CA ASP A 37 -0.04 -12.71 6.17
C ASP A 37 0.78 -11.43 6.30
N ILE A 38 0.60 -10.71 7.41
CA ILE A 38 1.36 -9.49 7.71
C ILE A 38 2.87 -9.76 7.83
N PHE A 39 3.26 -10.97 8.23
CA PHE A 39 4.66 -11.37 8.35
C PHE A 39 5.31 -11.65 6.99
N ALA A 40 4.53 -11.65 5.89
CA ALA A 40 5.07 -11.75 4.54
C ALA A 40 5.60 -10.42 3.99
N PHE A 41 5.36 -9.30 4.67
CA PHE A 41 5.98 -8.02 4.35
C PHE A 41 7.32 -7.88 5.08
N GLU A 42 8.33 -7.35 4.40
CA GLU A 42 9.62 -7.04 5.04
C GLU A 42 9.53 -5.77 5.89
N ASN A 43 9.07 -4.66 5.30
CA ASN A 43 9.09 -3.33 5.94
C ASN A 43 7.79 -2.54 5.70
N VAL A 44 6.68 -3.02 6.26
CA VAL A 44 5.38 -2.33 6.19
C VAL A 44 4.90 -1.87 7.57
N GLY A 45 4.38 -0.65 7.63
CA GLY A 45 3.66 -0.12 8.78
C GLY A 45 2.16 -0.08 8.54
N PHE A 46 1.38 0.12 9.61
CA PHE A 46 -0.07 0.30 9.53
C PHE A 46 -0.48 1.59 10.22
N THR A 47 -1.39 2.33 9.59
CA THR A 47 -2.00 3.48 10.25
C THR A 47 -2.87 3.05 11.43
N ARG A 48 -3.11 3.99 12.35
CA ARG A 48 -4.21 3.84 13.31
C ARG A 48 -5.54 3.76 12.56
N SER A 49 -6.46 2.99 13.12
CA SER A 49 -7.83 2.91 12.59
C SER A 49 -8.52 4.25 12.78
N SER A 50 -9.03 4.82 11.70
CA SER A 50 -9.98 5.94 11.74
C SER A 50 -11.20 5.54 10.92
N GLU A 51 -12.39 5.67 11.50
CA GLU A 51 -13.65 5.25 10.85
C GLU A 51 -13.64 3.80 10.36
N GLY A 52 -12.95 2.91 11.08
CA GLY A 52 -12.79 1.51 10.71
C GLY A 52 -11.80 1.25 9.57
N LYS A 53 -11.26 2.30 8.92
CA LYS A 53 -10.28 2.16 7.85
C LYS A 53 -8.86 2.11 8.41
N ARG A 54 -8.05 1.20 7.87
CA ARG A 54 -6.61 1.11 8.13
C ARG A 54 -5.87 1.05 6.81
N TYR A 55 -4.72 1.70 6.77
CA TYR A 55 -3.89 1.77 5.59
C TYR A 55 -2.48 1.24 5.85
N LEU A 56 -1.84 0.80 4.79
CA LEU A 56 -0.44 0.37 4.80
C LEU A 56 0.44 1.58 4.50
N VAL A 57 1.56 1.72 5.21
CA VAL A 57 2.58 2.76 4.99
C VAL A 57 3.96 2.12 4.90
N CYS A 58 4.95 2.86 4.40
CA CYS A 58 6.34 2.41 4.48
C CYS A 58 6.76 2.25 5.95
N GLY A 59 7.36 1.11 6.31
CA GLY A 59 7.83 0.85 7.67
C GLY A 59 9.00 1.73 8.12
N GLU A 60 9.77 2.29 7.18
CA GLU A 60 10.96 3.10 7.50
C GLU A 60 10.67 4.61 7.48
N CYS A 61 10.01 5.11 6.43
CA CYS A 61 9.80 6.54 6.24
C CYS A 61 8.37 7.01 6.55
N GLU A 62 7.49 6.10 6.95
CA GLU A 62 6.07 6.33 7.26
C GLU A 62 5.24 7.00 6.13
N GLN A 63 5.81 7.15 4.94
CA GLN A 63 5.08 7.66 3.79
C GLN A 63 4.05 6.64 3.31
N GLY A 64 2.87 7.15 2.97
CA GLY A 64 1.78 6.36 2.47
C GLY A 64 0.48 7.17 2.44
N PRO A 65 -0.65 6.54 2.11
CA PRO A 65 -0.82 5.09 2.12
C PRO A 65 -0.32 4.40 0.85
N VAL A 66 0.38 3.27 0.99
CA VAL A 66 0.82 2.40 -0.12
C VAL A 66 -0.18 1.27 -0.40
N GLY A 67 -1.28 1.25 0.36
CA GLY A 67 -2.26 0.18 0.33
C GLY A 67 -3.32 0.34 1.41
N PHE A 68 -4.26 -0.60 1.48
CA PHE A 68 -5.34 -0.64 2.47
C PHE A 68 -5.51 -2.03 3.09
N VAL A 69 -6.11 -2.08 4.28
CA VAL A 69 -6.57 -3.33 4.90
C VAL A 69 -8.07 -3.46 4.65
N ASP A 70 -8.50 -4.57 4.05
CA ASP A 70 -9.92 -4.90 3.94
C ASP A 70 -10.46 -5.22 5.34
N THR A 71 -11.47 -4.47 5.76
CA THR A 71 -12.04 -4.60 7.11
C THR A 71 -12.80 -5.90 7.30
N LEU A 72 -13.35 -6.50 6.24
CA LEU A 72 -14.13 -7.72 6.31
C LEU A 72 -13.24 -8.96 6.30
N THR A 73 -12.28 -9.01 5.39
CA THR A 73 -11.41 -10.18 5.19
C THR A 73 -10.11 -10.12 5.98
N GLN A 74 -9.75 -8.93 6.49
CA GLN A 74 -8.42 -8.62 7.05
C GLN A 74 -7.27 -8.84 6.06
N MET A 75 -7.58 -8.90 4.75
CA MET A 75 -6.57 -8.98 3.70
C MET A 75 -5.86 -7.64 3.55
N ASN A 76 -4.54 -7.68 3.32
CA ASN A 76 -3.74 -6.49 3.09
C ASN A 76 -3.53 -6.31 1.58
N TYR A 77 -3.89 -5.15 1.05
CA TYR A 77 -3.79 -4.85 -0.38
C TYR A 77 -2.77 -3.75 -0.61
N VAL A 78 -1.73 -4.03 -1.38
CA VAL A 78 -0.70 -3.05 -1.78
C VAL A 78 -0.80 -2.73 -3.26
N THR A 79 -0.62 -1.47 -3.63
CA THR A 79 -0.66 -1.03 -5.04
C THR A 79 0.74 -0.75 -5.57
N PRO A 80 1.09 -1.26 -6.77
CA PRO A 80 2.36 -0.92 -7.41
C PRO A 80 2.41 0.54 -7.85
N GLU A 81 1.27 1.23 -8.05
CA GLU A 81 1.26 2.63 -8.51
C GLU A 81 1.91 3.60 -7.51
N ARG A 82 1.97 3.22 -6.23
CA ARG A 82 2.58 4.02 -5.16
C ARG A 82 3.91 3.45 -4.66
N LEU A 83 4.46 2.44 -5.33
CA LEU A 83 5.71 1.80 -4.96
C LEU A 83 6.73 1.97 -6.09
N ALA A 84 7.95 2.32 -5.74
CA ALA A 84 9.06 2.25 -6.68
C ALA A 84 9.42 0.77 -6.89
N VAL A 85 9.29 0.27 -8.12
CA VAL A 85 9.74 -1.08 -8.46
C VAL A 85 11.26 -1.05 -8.60
N GLN A 86 11.98 -1.73 -7.70
CA GLN A 86 13.40 -2.00 -7.93
C GLN A 86 13.52 -3.03 -9.05
N GLN A 87 14.02 -2.60 -10.20
CA GLN A 87 14.43 -3.53 -11.24
C GLN A 87 15.64 -4.30 -10.72
N THR A 88 15.51 -5.60 -10.48
CA THR A 88 16.67 -6.46 -10.27
C THR A 88 17.43 -6.53 -11.58
N THR A 89 18.49 -5.73 -11.69
CA THR A 89 19.45 -5.90 -12.77
C THR A 89 20.19 -7.20 -12.50
N ASN A 90 19.81 -8.26 -13.22
CA ASN A 90 20.67 -9.42 -13.37
C ASN A 90 21.87 -8.98 -14.24
N SER A 91 22.85 -8.33 -13.63
CA SER A 91 24.16 -8.16 -14.25
C SER A 91 24.75 -9.57 -14.49
N PRO A 92 25.19 -9.91 -15.71
CA PRO A 92 25.94 -11.14 -15.92
C PRO A 92 27.21 -11.05 -15.08
N VAL A 93 27.46 -12.07 -14.25
CA VAL A 93 28.75 -12.24 -13.59
C VAL A 93 29.76 -12.53 -14.71
N GLU A 94 30.59 -11.55 -15.05
CA GLU A 94 31.78 -11.80 -15.87
C GLU A 94 32.79 -12.57 -15.02
N ASN A 95 33.23 -13.71 -15.55
CA ASN A 95 34.22 -14.61 -14.95
C ASN A 95 35.62 -14.01 -14.92
#